data_AF-A0A931VRS4-F1
#
_entry.id   AF-A0A931VRS4-F1
#
_cell.length_a   1.000
_cell.length_b   1.000
_cell.length_c   1.000
_cell.angle_alpha   90.00
_cell.angle_beta   90.00
_cell.angle_gamma   90.00
#
_symmetry.space_group_name_H-M   'P 1'
#
loop_
_entity.id
_entity.type
_entity.pdbx_description
1 polymer ?
#
loop_
_entity_poly.entity_id
_entity_poly.type
_entity_poly.pdbx_seq_one_letter_code
_entity_poly.pdbx_strand_id
1 'polypeptide(L)'
;MKIQNLRLSLDQLTPLLLGGGLVAIYLATMAPGLTWANYGSDGGDLVTAAATGGVAHPTGYPVYLLMAQAFQLIPVGSLAYRTSLMSGLAAVSAAMLVYGSVTRFLSRTSKRSPRLTGLVAAVAFGLA
;
A
#
# COMPACT_ATOMS: atom_id res chain seq x y z
N MET A 1 -2.62 -17.50 36.22
CA MET A 1 -2.49 -16.60 35.06
C MET A 1 -1.71 -17.34 33.97
N LYS A 2 -2.39 -17.94 32.98
CA LYS A 2 -1.73 -18.71 31.91
C LYS A 2 -1.14 -17.71 30.91
N ILE A 3 0.17 -17.51 30.95
CA ILE A 3 0.91 -16.84 29.88
C ILE A 3 0.83 -17.78 28.68
N GLN A 4 -0.10 -17.54 27.76
CA GLN A 4 -0.16 -18.27 26.50
C GLN A 4 1.05 -17.83 25.68
N ASN A 5 2.01 -18.74 25.50
CA ASN A 5 3.17 -18.52 24.65
C ASN A 5 2.72 -18.06 23.27
N LEU A 6 3.05 -16.81 22.91
CA LEU A 6 2.73 -16.19 21.62
C LEU A 6 3.61 -16.81 20.52
N ARG A 7 3.39 -18.08 20.17
CA ARG A 7 4.04 -18.69 19.00
C ARG A 7 3.27 -18.25 17.76
N LEU A 8 3.84 -17.31 17.00
CA LEU A 8 3.32 -16.96 15.68
C LEU A 8 3.35 -18.20 14.78
N SER A 9 2.19 -18.58 14.26
CA SER A 9 2.12 -19.62 13.24
C SER A 9 2.68 -19.11 11.91
N LEU A 10 3.14 -20.01 11.05
CA LEU A 10 3.60 -19.65 9.69
C LEU A 10 2.49 -18.94 8.87
N ASP A 11 1.23 -19.23 9.16
CA ASP A 11 0.05 -18.59 8.59
C ASP A 11 -0.07 -17.10 8.96
N GLN A 12 0.36 -16.75 10.17
CA GLN A 12 0.38 -15.36 10.63
C GLN A 12 1.67 -14.65 10.24
N LEU A 13 2.78 -15.39 10.18
CA LEU A 13 4.11 -14.82 9.90
C LEU A 13 4.23 -14.37 8.43
N THR A 14 3.73 -15.16 7.49
CA THR A 14 3.84 -14.86 6.04
C THR A 14 3.22 -13.51 5.67
N PRO A 15 1.94 -13.22 5.97
CA PRO A 15 1.33 -11.92 5.65
C PRO A 15 1.99 -10.76 6.42
N LEU A 16 2.48 -11.00 7.64
CA LEU A 16 3.16 -9.97 8.43
C LEU A 16 4.51 -9.57 7.80
N LEU A 17 5.32 -10.55 7.39
CA LEU A 17 6.60 -10.30 6.72
C LEU A 17 6.39 -9.67 5.34
N LEU A 18 5.38 -10.11 4.60
CA LEU A 18 5.03 -9.51 3.31
C LEU A 18 4.62 -8.04 3.49
N GLY A 19 3.65 -7.75 4.36
CA GLY A 19 3.17 -6.40 4.61
C GLY A 19 4.28 -5.49 5.17
N GLY A 20 5.00 -5.96 6.18
CA GLY A 20 6.11 -5.21 6.77
C GLY A 20 7.26 -4.97 5.79
N GLY A 21 7.59 -5.97 4.96
CA GLY A 21 8.61 -5.86 3.92
C GLY A 21 8.22 -4.83 2.85
N LEU A 22 6.98 -4.87 2.36
CA LEU A 22 6.49 -3.89 1.38
C LEU A 22 6.46 -2.48 1.98
N VAL A 23 6.01 -2.31 3.23
CA VAL A 23 6.08 -1.01 3.93
C VAL A 23 7.52 -0.50 3.99
N ALA A 24 8.47 -1.34 4.39
CA ALA A 24 9.87 -0.95 4.47
C ALA A 24 10.43 -0.55 3.10
N ILE A 25 10.11 -1.29 2.04
CA ILE A 25 10.51 -0.95 0.67
C ILE A 25 9.92 0.39 0.27
N TYR A 26 8.60 0.59 0.40
CA TYR A 26 7.97 1.87 0.03
C TYR A 26 8.52 3.04 0.83
N LEU A 27 8.74 2.89 2.14
CA LEU A 27 9.33 3.96 2.95
C LEU A 27 10.77 4.31 2.53
N ALA A 28 11.54 3.32 2.08
CA ALA A 28 12.92 3.50 1.64
C ALA A 28 13.02 4.06 0.21
N THR A 29 12.03 3.85 -0.65
CA THR A 29 12.09 4.21 -2.08
C THR A 29 11.15 5.34 -2.49
N MET A 30 10.14 5.68 -1.67
CA MET A 30 9.24 6.78 -2.00
C MET A 30 9.98 8.12 -2.06
N ALA A 31 9.55 8.98 -2.99
CA ALA A 31 10.14 10.29 -3.13
C ALA A 31 9.87 11.16 -1.87
N PRO A 32 10.86 11.89 -1.34
CA PRO A 32 10.67 12.77 -0.18
C PRO A 32 9.85 14.03 -0.52
N GLY A 33 9.59 14.28 -1.80
CA GLY A 33 8.83 15.42 -2.32
C GLY A 33 8.37 15.18 -3.76
N LEU A 34 7.89 16.25 -4.41
CA LEU A 34 7.52 16.20 -5.82
C LEU A 34 8.74 15.89 -6.69
N THR A 35 8.53 15.05 -7.70
CA THR A 35 9.56 14.65 -8.65
C THR A 35 8.94 14.39 -10.01
N TRP A 36 9.73 14.61 -11.05
CA TRP A 36 9.40 14.27 -12.44
C TRP A 36 10.00 12.92 -12.87
N ALA A 37 10.62 12.20 -11.92
CA ALA A 37 11.13 10.86 -12.17
C ALA A 37 10.02 9.94 -12.71
N ASN A 38 10.40 8.97 -13.53
CA ASN A 38 9.47 8.04 -14.19
C ASN A 38 8.39 8.73 -15.05
N TYR A 39 8.67 9.94 -15.56
CA TYR A 39 7.73 10.72 -16.37
C TYR A 39 6.43 11.10 -15.65
N GLY A 40 6.46 11.18 -14.32
CA GLY A 40 5.30 11.58 -13.52
C GLY A 40 4.99 13.08 -13.66
N SER A 41 3.81 13.41 -14.19
CA SER A 41 3.31 14.80 -14.29
C SER A 41 2.26 15.14 -13.23
N ASP A 42 1.45 14.17 -12.84
CA ASP A 42 0.17 14.45 -12.14
C ASP A 42 0.35 14.66 -10.63
N GLY A 43 1.55 14.39 -10.09
CA GLY A 43 1.83 14.47 -8.66
C GLY A 43 1.58 15.86 -8.07
N GLY A 44 1.97 16.92 -8.79
CA GLY A 44 1.72 18.30 -8.38
C GLY A 44 0.24 18.64 -8.34
N ASP A 45 -0.50 18.21 -9.37
CA ASP A 45 -1.93 18.48 -9.51
C ASP A 45 -2.73 17.76 -8.40
N LEU A 46 -2.44 16.49 -8.15
CA LEU A 46 -3.10 15.70 -7.11
C LEU A 46 -2.81 16.20 -5.69
N VAL A 47 -1.54 16.54 -5.40
CA VAL A 47 -1.15 17.09 -4.09
C VAL A 47 -1.84 18.43 -3.85
N THR A 48 -1.88 19.30 -4.86
CA THR A 48 -2.51 20.63 -4.77
C THR A 48 -4.02 20.53 -4.67
N ALA A 49 -4.66 19.67 -5.46
CA ALA A 49 -6.11 19.44 -5.40
C ALA A 49 -6.53 18.93 -4.02
N ALA A 50 -5.80 17.99 -3.43
CA ALA A 50 -6.07 17.51 -2.07
C ALA A 50 -5.91 18.62 -1.02
N ALA A 51 -4.87 19.46 -1.14
CA ALA A 51 -4.59 20.54 -0.19
C ALA A 51 -5.62 21.68 -0.25
N THR A 52 -6.20 21.92 -1.43
CA THR A 52 -7.12 23.03 -1.68
C THR A 52 -8.60 22.62 -1.76
N GLY A 53 -8.90 21.33 -1.72
CA GLY A 53 -10.26 20.81 -1.98
C GLY A 53 -10.69 20.97 -3.44
N GLY A 54 -9.72 21.07 -4.36
CA GLY A 54 -9.94 21.21 -5.80
C GLY A 54 -10.15 19.89 -6.54
N VAL A 55 -10.13 19.95 -7.86
CA VAL A 55 -10.26 18.81 -8.77
C VAL A 55 -9.05 18.77 -9.70
N ALA A 56 -8.24 17.71 -9.62
CA ALA A 56 -7.00 17.60 -10.41
C ALA A 56 -7.26 17.39 -11.91
N HIS A 57 -8.17 16.45 -12.26
CA HIS A 57 -8.50 16.14 -13.65
C HIS A 57 -10.00 15.81 -13.81
N PRO A 58 -10.56 15.83 -15.04
CA PRO A 58 -11.91 15.33 -15.30
C PRO A 58 -12.07 13.91 -14.75
N THR A 59 -13.19 13.62 -14.07
CA THR A 59 -13.49 12.50 -13.12
C THR A 59 -13.23 12.78 -11.63
N GLY A 60 -12.34 13.70 -11.29
CA GLY A 60 -12.20 14.28 -9.94
C GLY A 60 -11.60 13.41 -8.83
N TYR A 61 -11.43 12.09 -9.02
CA TYR A 61 -10.83 11.16 -8.04
C TYR A 61 -11.21 11.41 -6.56
N PRO A 62 -12.51 11.56 -6.21
CA PRO A 62 -12.91 12.12 -4.91
C PRO A 62 -12.44 11.31 -3.70
N VAL A 63 -12.48 9.97 -3.78
CA VAL A 63 -11.99 9.10 -2.71
C VAL A 63 -10.49 9.29 -2.47
N TYR A 64 -9.71 9.35 -3.55
CA TYR A 64 -8.27 9.56 -3.47
C TYR A 64 -7.96 10.93 -2.84
N LEU A 65 -8.63 12.00 -3.29
CA LEU A 65 -8.40 13.35 -2.78
C LEU A 65 -8.77 13.48 -1.30
N LEU A 66 -9.88 12.87 -0.86
CA LEU A 66 -10.27 12.86 0.57
C LEU A 66 -9.26 12.09 1.44
N MET A 67 -8.76 10.94 0.97
CA MET A 67 -7.73 10.19 1.68
C MET A 67 -6.40 10.95 1.71
N ALA A 68 -5.99 11.55 0.59
CA ALA A 68 -4.79 12.38 0.51
C ALA A 68 -4.88 13.58 1.46
N GLN A 69 -6.03 14.26 1.50
CA GLN A 69 -6.28 15.38 2.40
C GLN A 69 -6.17 14.96 3.87
N ALA A 70 -6.75 13.82 4.25
CA ALA A 70 -6.64 13.29 5.61
C ALA A 70 -5.18 13.01 6.00
N PHE A 71 -4.38 12.44 5.09
CA PHE A 71 -2.96 12.21 5.34
C PHE A 71 -2.13 13.50 5.37
N GLN A 72 -2.51 14.51 4.59
CA GLN A 72 -1.86 15.82 4.60
C GLN A 72 -2.00 16.55 5.94
N LEU A 73 -2.96 16.19 6.79
CA LEU A 73 -3.09 16.71 8.16
C LEU A 73 -2.01 16.20 9.12
N ILE A 74 -1.33 15.08 8.80
CA ILE A 74 -0.27 14.53 9.65
C ILE A 74 0.94 15.47 9.60
N PRO A 75 1.45 16.02 10.72
CA PRO A 75 2.47 17.06 10.70
C PRO A 75 3.90 16.49 10.51
N VAL A 76 4.13 15.74 9.42
CA VAL A 76 5.43 15.13 9.08
C VAL A 76 5.81 15.36 7.63
N GLY A 77 7.03 15.81 7.36
CA GLY A 77 7.52 16.02 5.99
C GLY A 77 6.67 17.01 5.17
N SER A 78 6.83 16.96 3.85
CA SER A 78 6.10 17.80 2.89
C SER A 78 4.68 17.26 2.62
N LEU A 79 3.79 18.08 2.03
CA LEU A 79 2.47 17.60 1.58
C LEU A 79 2.62 16.45 0.57
N ALA A 80 3.59 16.55 -0.34
CA ALA A 80 3.91 15.50 -1.30
C ALA A 80 4.33 14.21 -0.60
N TYR A 81 5.21 14.29 0.42
CA TYR A 81 5.61 13.14 1.22
C TYR A 81 4.40 12.43 1.86
N ARG A 82 3.49 13.18 2.48
CA ARG A 82 2.29 12.64 3.13
C ARG A 82 1.35 11.97 2.13
N THR A 83 1.19 12.58 0.95
CA THR A 83 0.41 12.00 -0.15
C THR A 83 1.06 10.72 -0.71
N SER A 84 2.38 10.70 -0.87
CA SER A 84 3.12 9.48 -1.26
C SER A 84 3.03 8.37 -0.21
N LEU A 85 3.09 8.71 1.07
CA LEU A 85 2.89 7.77 2.18
C LEU A 85 1.50 7.13 2.12
N MET A 86 0.46 7.93 1.88
CA MET A 86 -0.91 7.45 1.69
C MET A 86 -1.00 6.46 0.52
N SER A 87 -0.47 6.82 -0.65
CA SER A 87 -0.43 5.94 -1.83
C SER A 87 0.34 4.65 -1.56
N GLY A 88 1.49 4.71 -0.87
CA GLY A 88 2.28 3.54 -0.50
C GLY A 88 1.52 2.59 0.42
N LEU A 89 0.81 3.11 1.43
CA LEU A 89 -0.04 2.30 2.31
C LEU A 89 -1.22 1.67 1.57
N ALA A 90 -1.82 2.39 0.61
CA ALA A 90 -2.86 1.84 -0.25
C ALA A 90 -2.32 0.69 -1.12
N ALA A 91 -1.13 0.83 -1.69
CA ALA A 91 -0.47 -0.20 -2.50
C ALA A 91 -0.14 -1.46 -1.67
N VAL A 92 0.41 -1.29 -0.46
CA VAL A 92 0.62 -2.39 0.49
C VAL A 92 -0.69 -3.10 0.82
N SER A 93 -1.74 -2.33 1.11
CA SER A 93 -3.06 -2.87 1.44
C SER A 93 -3.64 -3.69 0.28
N ALA A 94 -3.51 -3.18 -0.96
CA ALA A 94 -3.94 -3.88 -2.16
C ALA A 94 -3.14 -5.18 -2.38
N ALA A 95 -1.82 -5.16 -2.22
CA ALA A 95 -0.99 -6.37 -2.28
C ALA A 95 -1.40 -7.41 -1.23
N MET A 96 -1.71 -6.98 -0.01
CA MET A 96 -2.22 -7.86 1.05
C MET A 96 -3.59 -8.46 0.71
N LEU A 97 -4.48 -7.70 0.07
CA LEU A 97 -5.75 -8.21 -0.43
C LEU A 97 -5.55 -9.23 -1.57
N VAL A 98 -4.58 -9.00 -2.46
CA VAL A 98 -4.20 -9.97 -3.49
C VAL A 98 -3.71 -11.27 -2.86
N TYR A 99 -2.80 -11.20 -1.88
CA TYR A 99 -2.35 -12.37 -1.11
C TYR A 99 -3.53 -13.14 -0.52
N GLY A 100 -4.43 -12.45 0.19
CA GLY A 100 -5.61 -13.06 0.83
C GLY A 100 -6.57 -13.68 -0.20
N SER A 101 -6.80 -13.01 -1.32
CA SER A 101 -7.71 -13.46 -2.36
C SER A 101 -7.18 -14.72 -3.06
N VAL A 102 -5.91 -14.71 -3.46
CA VAL A 102 -5.25 -15.84 -4.13
C VAL A 102 -5.16 -17.05 -3.21
N THR A 103 -4.73 -16.84 -1.95
CA THR A 103 -4.63 -17.94 -0.98
C THR A 103 -6.00 -18.54 -0.71
N ARG A 104 -7.04 -17.73 -0.51
CA ARG A 104 -8.41 -18.19 -0.26
C ARG A 104 -9.00 -18.92 -1.46
N PHE A 105 -8.76 -18.45 -2.67
CA PHE A 105 -9.22 -19.11 -3.89
C PHE A 105 -8.55 -20.48 -4.10
N LEU A 106 -7.22 -20.54 -3.96
CA LEU A 106 -6.46 -21.78 -4.20
C LEU A 106 -6.65 -22.82 -3.10
N SER A 107 -6.87 -22.39 -1.85
CA SER A 107 -7.20 -23.30 -0.75
C SER A 107 -8.48 -24.09 -1.00
N ARG A 108 -9.36 -23.61 -1.88
CA ARG A 108 -10.61 -24.29 -2.27
C ARG A 108 -10.46 -25.20 -3.47
N THR A 109 -9.44 -25.01 -4.31
CA THR A 109 -9.37 -25.61 -5.65
C THR A 109 -8.14 -26.49 -5.90
N SER A 110 -7.07 -26.37 -5.09
CA SER A 110 -5.80 -27.04 -5.35
C SER A 110 -5.25 -27.77 -4.11
N LYS A 111 -4.54 -28.89 -4.34
CA LYS A 111 -3.74 -29.59 -3.31
C LYS A 111 -2.35 -28.97 -3.13
N ARG A 112 -1.92 -28.06 -4.00
CA ARG A 112 -0.62 -27.35 -3.88
C ARG A 112 -0.70 -26.30 -2.76
N SER A 113 0.46 -25.94 -2.20
CA SER A 113 0.57 -24.88 -1.19
C SER A 113 0.06 -23.54 -1.76
N PRO A 114 -1.10 -23.02 -1.30
CA PRO A 114 -1.68 -21.79 -1.84
C PRO A 114 -0.87 -20.54 -1.41
N ARG A 115 -0.08 -20.67 -0.34
CA ARG A 115 0.70 -19.58 0.27
C ARG A 115 1.79 -19.05 -0.65
N LEU A 116 2.54 -19.94 -1.30
CA LEU A 116 3.63 -19.54 -2.19
C LEU A 116 3.09 -18.78 -3.40
N THR A 117 2.01 -19.28 -4.00
CA THR A 117 1.36 -18.61 -5.13
C THR A 117 0.79 -17.26 -4.73
N GLY A 118 0.14 -17.18 -3.56
CA GLY A 118 -0.34 -15.89 -3.02
C GLY A 118 0.80 -14.91 -2.75
N LEU A 119 1.92 -15.37 -2.21
CA LEU A 119 3.10 -14.55 -1.95
C LEU A 119 3.69 -14.00 -3.25
N VAL A 120 3.90 -14.86 -4.25
CA VAL A 120 4.41 -14.45 -5.56
C VAL A 120 3.48 -13.44 -6.23
N ALA A 121 2.17 -13.68 -6.20
CA ALA A 121 1.19 -12.77 -6.77
C ALA A 121 1.20 -11.39 -6.08
N ALA A 122 1.26 -11.38 -4.75
CA ALA A 122 1.26 -10.14 -3.98
C ALA A 122 2.57 -9.35 -4.10
N VAL A 123 3.72 -10.02 -4.13
CA VAL A 123 5.03 -9.38 -4.37
C VAL A 123 5.09 -8.82 -5.79
N ALA A 124 4.65 -9.58 -6.79
CA ALA A 124 4.61 -9.10 -8.16
C ALA A 124 3.68 -7.89 -8.31
N PHE A 125 2.51 -7.90 -7.67
CA PHE A 125 1.58 -6.78 -7.69
C PHE A 125 2.12 -5.56 -6.92
N GLY A 126 2.70 -5.77 -5.73
CA GLY A 126 3.18 -4.70 -4.86
C GLY A 126 4.50 -4.06 -5.29
N LEU A 127 5.19 -4.63 -6.29
CA LEU A 127 6.46 -4.11 -6.83
C LEU A 127 6.38 -3.77 -8.33
N ALA A 128 5.20 -3.91 -8.95
CA ALA A 128 4.94 -3.49 -10.33
C ALA A 128 4.84 -1.97 -10.42
#